data_AF-A0A951SYX6-F1
#
_entry.id   AF-A0A951SYX6-F1
#
_cell.length_a   1.000
_cell.length_b   1.000
_cell.length_c   1.000
_cell.angle_alpha   90.00
_cell.angle_beta   90.00
_cell.angle_gamma   90.00
#
_symmetry.space_group_name_H-M   'P 1'
#
loop_
_entity.id
_entity.type
_entity.pdbx_description
1 polymer ?
#
loop_
_entity_poly.entity_id
_entity_poly.type
_entity_poly.pdbx_seq_one_letter_code
_entity_poly.pdbx_strand_id
1 'polypeptide(L)'
;SLIIYSTIGLKRFKNLSIPENTVIDDFIESWIFPYRTAVLWMNRLAGIATLLGLFGTVIGIQTAFADMELSQNISPDTFARGINEALITTVAGLAMAIPGTALHYLFRDLYEKAESLLLNKRTVE
;
A
#
# COMPACT_ATOMS: atom_id res chain seq x y z
N SER A 1 5.26 18.06 -4.59
CA SER A 1 3.80 17.99 -4.79
C SER A 1 3.13 16.68 -4.34
N LEU A 2 3.66 15.92 -3.36
CA LEU A 2 2.95 14.78 -2.74
C LEU A 2 2.58 15.04 -1.26
N ILE A 3 3.20 16.05 -0.64
CA ILE A 3 3.03 16.41 0.78
C ILE A 3 1.68 17.12 1.02
N ILE A 4 1.08 17.72 -0.02
CA ILE A 4 -0.16 18.51 0.12
C ILE A 4 -1.41 17.62 0.28
N TYR A 5 -1.44 16.41 -0.30
CA TYR A 5 -2.61 15.52 -0.19
C TYR A 5 -2.78 14.93 1.22
N SER A 6 -1.71 14.86 2.02
CA SER A 6 -1.77 14.40 3.42
C SER A 6 -2.64 15.31 4.30
N THR A 7 -2.69 16.62 4.01
CA THR A 7 -3.35 17.59 4.89
C THR A 7 -4.83 17.81 4.59
N ILE A 8 -5.29 17.50 3.37
CA ILE A 8 -6.64 17.89 2.90
C ILE A 8 -7.73 16.91 3.39
N GLY A 9 -7.42 15.62 3.54
CA GLY A 9 -8.39 14.60 3.97
C GLY A 9 -8.79 14.66 5.45
N LEU A 10 -7.99 15.33 6.30
CA LEU A 10 -8.16 15.33 7.75
C LEU A 10 -9.23 16.31 8.28
N LYS A 11 -9.68 17.27 7.47
CA LYS A 11 -10.63 18.30 7.93
C LYS A 11 -12.09 17.83 7.98
N ARG A 12 -12.43 16.68 7.38
CA ARG A 12 -13.82 16.19 7.28
C ARG A 12 -14.31 15.41 8.52
N PHE A 13 -13.41 14.96 9.40
CA PHE A 13 -13.74 14.14 10.57
C PHE A 13 -13.86 14.92 11.89
N LYS A 14 -13.74 16.25 11.87
CA LYS A 14 -13.70 17.08 13.09
C LYS A 14 -15.03 17.11 13.89
N ASN A 15 -16.14 16.65 13.31
CA ASN A 15 -17.49 16.79 13.89
C ASN A 15 -18.26 15.47 14.05
N LEU A 16 -17.60 14.33 14.27
CA LEU A 16 -18.33 13.11 14.64
C LEU A 16 -18.53 13.10 16.17
N SER A 17 -19.74 13.44 16.60
CA SER A 17 -20.15 13.39 18.01
C SER A 17 -20.41 11.94 18.40
N ILE A 18 -19.56 11.38 19.27
CA ILE A 18 -19.65 9.98 19.74
C ILE A 18 -20.49 9.96 21.04
N PRO A 19 -21.67 9.29 21.07
CA PRO A 19 -22.52 9.17 22.27
C PRO A 19 -21.92 8.23 23.32
N GLU A 20 -22.34 8.35 24.58
CA GLU A 20 -21.61 7.98 25.82
C GLU A 20 -21.78 6.51 26.32
N ASN A 21 -20.66 6.01 26.89
CA ASN A 21 -20.32 4.83 27.71
C ASN A 21 -21.13 3.50 27.63
N THR A 22 -20.40 2.38 27.67
CA THR A 22 -20.82 0.95 27.65
C THR A 22 -21.22 0.36 26.30
N VAL A 23 -22.12 0.97 25.52
CA VAL A 23 -22.49 0.44 24.18
C VAL A 23 -21.38 0.71 23.15
N ILE A 24 -20.57 1.74 23.38
CA ILE A 24 -19.50 2.16 22.47
C ILE A 24 -18.39 1.11 22.39
N ASP A 25 -17.95 0.53 23.51
CA ASP A 25 -16.79 -0.38 23.50
C ASP A 25 -17.11 -1.67 22.73
N ASP A 26 -18.32 -2.22 22.91
CA ASP A 26 -18.82 -3.35 22.11
C ASP A 26 -19.08 -2.97 20.64
N PHE A 27 -19.57 -1.76 20.38
CA PHE A 27 -19.81 -1.25 19.01
C PHE A 27 -18.49 -0.99 18.25
N ILE A 28 -17.48 -0.46 18.96
CA ILE A 28 -16.12 -0.24 18.49
C ILE A 28 -15.50 -1.60 18.20
N GLU A 29 -15.43 -2.54 19.15
CA GLU A 29 -14.86 -3.88 18.92
C GLU A 29 -15.51 -4.59 17.72
N SER A 30 -16.84 -4.53 17.61
CA SER A 30 -17.58 -5.16 16.49
C SER A 30 -17.27 -4.53 15.11
N TRP A 31 -17.17 -3.20 15.03
CA TRP A 31 -16.92 -2.51 13.77
C TRP A 31 -15.44 -2.32 13.44
N ILE A 32 -14.51 -2.31 14.40
CA ILE A 32 -13.09 -2.01 14.17
C ILE A 32 -12.25 -3.24 13.89
N PHE A 33 -12.58 -4.40 14.47
CA PHE A 33 -11.82 -5.64 14.27
C PHE A 33 -11.65 -6.04 12.79
N PRO A 34 -12.71 -6.00 11.94
CA PRO A 34 -12.55 -6.31 10.52
C PRO A 34 -11.71 -5.27 9.76
N TYR A 35 -11.82 -3.99 10.13
CA TYR A 35 -11.06 -2.91 9.47
C TYR A 35 -9.58 -2.95 9.83
N ARG A 36 -9.22 -3.27 11.09
CA ARG A 36 -7.82 -3.49 11.50
C ARG A 36 -7.16 -4.54 10.63
N THR A 37 -7.85 -5.66 10.43
CA THR A 37 -7.32 -6.77 9.63
C THR A 37 -7.16 -6.36 8.17
N ALA A 38 -8.19 -5.75 7.56
CA ALA A 38 -8.13 -5.26 6.18
C ALA A 38 -6.97 -4.27 5.92
N VAL A 39 -6.78 -3.28 6.81
CA VAL A 39 -5.70 -2.28 6.69
C VAL A 39 -4.32 -2.91 6.81
N LEU A 40 -4.16 -3.94 7.66
CA LEU A 40 -2.90 -4.70 7.76
C LEU A 40 -2.63 -5.52 6.49
N TRP A 41 -3.66 -6.13 5.90
CA TRP A 41 -3.53 -6.90 4.66
C TRP A 41 -3.16 -6.01 3.46
N MET A 42 -3.67 -4.78 3.40
CA MET A 42 -3.32 -3.83 2.34
C MET A 42 -1.81 -3.56 2.26
N ASN A 43 -1.16 -3.35 3.42
CA ASN A 43 0.29 -3.14 3.45
C ASN A 43 1.06 -4.38 2.99
N ARG A 44 0.60 -5.57 3.39
CA ARG A 44 1.23 -6.84 2.99
C ARG A 44 1.10 -7.07 1.48
N LEU A 45 -0.09 -6.85 0.93
CA LEU A 45 -0.36 -6.99 -0.50
C LEU A 45 0.41 -5.96 -1.34
N ALA A 46 0.56 -4.72 -0.85
CA ALA A 46 1.39 -3.71 -1.50
C ALA A 46 2.88 -4.13 -1.53
N GLY A 47 3.38 -4.72 -0.44
CA GLY A 47 4.72 -5.32 -0.41
C GLY A 47 4.87 -6.46 -1.41
N ILE A 48 3.91 -7.39 -1.45
CA ILE A 48 3.90 -8.51 -2.41
C ILE A 48 3.87 -8.01 -3.86
N ALA A 49 3.06 -6.99 -4.17
CA ALA A 49 2.99 -6.40 -5.51
C ALA A 49 4.34 -5.84 -5.96
N THR A 50 5.10 -5.21 -5.05
CA THR A 50 6.46 -4.74 -5.33
C THR A 50 7.40 -5.91 -5.64
N LEU A 51 7.36 -6.96 -4.82
CA LEU A 51 8.18 -8.15 -5.01
C LEU A 51 7.84 -8.88 -6.33
N LEU A 52 6.57 -8.91 -6.72
CA LEU A 52 6.13 -9.45 -8.01
C LEU A 52 6.66 -8.63 -9.19
N GLY A 53 6.68 -7.30 -9.09
CA GLY A 53 7.28 -6.43 -10.11
C GLY A 53 8.77 -6.70 -10.31
N LEU A 54 9.51 -6.87 -9.20
CA LEU A 54 10.92 -7.25 -9.22
C LEU A 54 11.11 -8.65 -9.80
N PHE A 55 10.28 -9.62 -9.43
CA PHE A 55 10.32 -10.96 -10.01
C PHE A 55 10.11 -10.94 -11.54
N GLY A 56 9.21 -10.08 -12.03
CA GLY A 56 9.04 -9.84 -13.46
C GLY A 56 10.31 -9.35 -14.15
N THR A 57 11.15 -8.53 -13.48
CA THR A 57 12.44 -8.12 -14.06
C THR A 57 13.42 -9.27 -14.20
N VAL A 58 13.43 -10.19 -13.23
CA VAL A 58 14.32 -11.35 -13.26
C VAL A 58 13.94 -12.24 -14.44
N ILE A 59 12.65 -12.49 -14.65
CA ILE A 59 12.15 -13.25 -15.79
C ILE A 59 12.46 -12.52 -17.11
N GLY A 60 12.22 -11.21 -17.20
CA GLY A 60 12.47 -10.45 -18.42
C GLY A 60 13.96 -10.41 -18.81
N ILE A 61 14.86 -10.29 -17.83
CA ILE A 61 16.30 -10.38 -18.08
C ILE A 61 16.70 -11.81 -18.47
N GLN A 62 16.16 -12.83 -17.82
CA GLN A 62 16.43 -14.23 -18.15
C GLN A 62 16.00 -14.58 -19.58
N THR A 63 14.80 -14.13 -19.99
CA THR A 63 14.29 -14.34 -21.36
C THR A 63 15.14 -13.60 -22.39
N ALA A 64 15.58 -12.37 -22.10
CA ALA A 64 16.50 -11.64 -22.97
C ALA A 64 17.82 -12.40 -23.21
N PHE A 65 18.39 -13.03 -22.17
CA PHE A 65 19.58 -13.87 -22.33
C PHE A 65 19.30 -15.16 -23.11
N ALA A 66 18.17 -15.83 -22.86
CA ALA A 66 17.79 -17.04 -23.59
C ALA A 66 17.62 -16.78 -25.10
N ASP A 67 17.03 -15.65 -25.49
CA ASP A 67 16.86 -15.26 -26.89
C ASP A 67 18.20 -14.99 -27.58
N MET A 68 19.18 -14.44 -26.86
CA MET A 68 20.54 -14.24 -27.36
C MET A 68 21.28 -15.55 -27.59
N GLU A 69 21.11 -16.53 -26.69
CA GLU A 69 21.70 -17.86 -26.85
C GLU A 69 21.14 -18.59 -28.07
N LEU A 70 19.82 -18.53 -28.27
CA LEU A 70 19.14 -19.20 -29.39
C LEU A 70 19.47 -18.58 -30.76
N SER A 71 19.56 -17.26 -30.83
CA SER A 71 19.80 -16.55 -32.10
C SER A 71 21.24 -16.62 -32.58
N GLN A 72 22.18 -17.13 -31.77
CA GLN A 72 23.63 -17.17 -32.03
C GLN A 72 24.22 -15.81 -32.47
N ASN A 73 23.48 -14.72 -32.28
CA ASN A 73 23.84 -13.40 -32.73
C ASN A 73 23.53 -12.40 -31.63
N ILE A 74 24.58 -11.80 -31.09
CA ILE A 74 24.50 -10.80 -30.02
C ILE A 74 24.05 -9.49 -30.67
N SER A 75 22.75 -9.33 -30.88
CA SER A 75 22.16 -8.06 -31.31
C SER A 75 21.82 -7.22 -30.06
N PRO A 76 22.52 -6.08 -29.85
CA PRO A 76 22.27 -5.24 -28.67
C PRO A 76 20.83 -4.70 -28.61
N ASP A 77 20.18 -4.56 -29.77
CA ASP A 77 18.80 -4.11 -29.90
C ASP A 77 17.80 -5.10 -29.27
N THR A 78 17.94 -6.39 -29.56
CA THR A 78 17.07 -7.43 -29.00
C THR A 78 17.23 -7.53 -27.48
N PHE A 79 18.47 -7.42 -27.00
CA PHE A 79 18.76 -7.41 -25.57
C PHE A 79 18.17 -6.18 -24.87
N ALA A 80 18.31 -4.99 -25.46
CA ALA A 80 17.73 -3.76 -24.93
C ALA A 80 16.20 -3.83 -24.86
N ARG A 81 15.55 -4.49 -25.83
CA ARG A 81 14.09 -4.67 -25.81
C ARG A 81 13.64 -5.57 -24.66
N GLY A 82 14.30 -6.71 -24.43
CA GLY A 82 13.96 -7.61 -23.31
C GLY A 82 14.15 -6.97 -21.93
N ILE A 83 15.18 -6.12 -21.77
CA ILE A 83 15.36 -5.33 -20.55
C ILE A 83 14.26 -4.27 -20.40
N ASN A 84 13.83 -3.62 -21.47
CA ASN A 84 12.75 -2.64 -21.40
C ASN A 84 11.44 -3.30 -20.92
N GLU A 85 11.10 -4.46 -21.46
CA GLU A 85 9.94 -5.25 -21.01
C GLU A 85 10.05 -5.60 -19.51
N ALA A 86 11.25 -6.03 -19.07
CA ALA A 86 11.54 -6.27 -17.66
C ALA A 86 11.29 -5.02 -16.78
N LEU A 87 11.70 -3.84 -17.23
CA LEU A 87 11.52 -2.59 -16.46
C LEU A 87 10.06 -2.18 -16.34
N ILE A 88 9.25 -2.40 -17.38
CA ILE A 88 7.82 -2.10 -17.37
C ILE A 88 7.09 -2.88 -16.26
N THR A 89 7.46 -4.14 -16.02
CA THR A 89 6.82 -4.93 -14.94
C THR A 89 7.13 -4.38 -13.55
N THR A 90 8.31 -3.81 -13.34
CA THR A 90 8.64 -3.11 -12.08
C THR A 90 7.84 -1.83 -11.92
N VAL A 91 7.72 -1.04 -12.98
CA VAL A 91 6.90 0.17 -12.97
C VAL A 91 5.45 -0.18 -12.62
N ALA A 92 4.91 -1.26 -13.18
CA ALA A 92 3.57 -1.76 -12.86
C ALA A 92 3.44 -2.20 -11.38
N GLY A 93 4.42 -2.95 -10.85
CA GLY A 93 4.44 -3.37 -9.44
C GLY A 93 4.48 -2.19 -8.47
N LEU A 94 5.30 -1.17 -8.77
CA LEU A 94 5.38 0.06 -7.98
C LEU A 94 4.11 0.91 -8.11
N ALA A 95 3.51 0.98 -9.30
CA ALA A 95 2.27 1.71 -9.54
C ALA A 95 1.10 1.16 -8.69
N MET A 96 1.09 -0.14 -8.39
CA MET A 96 0.12 -0.76 -7.49
C MET A 96 0.50 -0.62 -6.01
N ALA A 97 1.79 -0.73 -5.69
CA ALA A 97 2.27 -0.70 -4.30
C ALA A 97 2.18 0.70 -3.66
N ILE A 98 2.51 1.76 -4.40
CA ILE A 98 2.53 3.13 -3.87
C ILE A 98 1.14 3.55 -3.34
N PRO A 99 0.04 3.41 -4.09
CA PRO A 99 -1.30 3.70 -3.58
C PRO A 99 -1.70 2.80 -2.42
N GLY A 100 -1.36 1.50 -2.47
CA GLY A 100 -1.68 0.54 -1.40
C GLY A 100 -1.05 0.92 -0.06
N THR A 101 0.23 1.28 -0.07
CA THR A 101 0.97 1.71 1.13
C THR A 101 0.52 3.10 1.59
N ALA A 102 0.25 4.04 0.67
CA ALA A 102 -0.26 5.36 1.03
C ALA A 102 -1.62 5.27 1.73
N LEU A 103 -2.50 4.41 1.24
CA LEU A 103 -3.81 4.19 1.83
C LEU A 103 -3.71 3.51 3.21
N HIS A 104 -2.78 2.56 3.37
CA HIS A 104 -2.48 1.96 4.67
C HIS A 104 -2.09 3.00 5.72
N TYR A 105 -1.18 3.94 5.39
CA TYR A 105 -0.79 5.00 6.32
C TYR A 105 -1.95 5.93 6.68
N LEU A 106 -2.78 6.32 5.70
CA LEU A 106 -3.95 7.15 5.95
C LEU A 106 -4.91 6.51 6.97
N PHE A 107 -5.25 5.23 6.79
CA PHE A 107 -6.15 4.53 7.68
C PHE A 107 -5.54 4.27 9.06
N ARG A 108 -4.23 3.99 9.13
CA ARG A 108 -3.53 3.80 10.41
C ARG A 108 -3.55 5.08 11.25
N ASP A 109 -3.28 6.22 10.65
CA ASP A 109 -3.28 7.51 11.34
C ASP A 109 -4.68 7.91 11.84
N LEU A 110 -5.73 7.56 11.09
CA LEU A 110 -7.12 7.76 11.52
C LEU A 110 -7.47 6.90 12.73
N TYR A 111 -6.98 5.65 12.74
CA TYR A 111 -7.18 4.72 13.83
C TYR A 111 -6.49 5.19 15.13
N GLU A 112 -5.22 5.55 15.07
CA GLU A 112 -4.46 6.04 16.24
C GLU A 112 -5.06 7.33 16.83
N LYS A 113 -5.62 8.21 15.97
CA LYS A 113 -6.34 9.41 16.41
C LYS A 113 -7.65 9.09 17.13
N ALA A 114 -8.40 8.10 16.65
CA ALA A 114 -9.62 7.67 17.33
C ALA A 114 -9.30 7.11 18.73
N GLU A 115 -8.26 6.28 18.84
CA GLU A 115 -7.83 5.66 20.10
C GLU A 115 -7.36 6.70 21.13
N SER A 116 -6.53 7.67 20.71
CA SER A 116 -6.02 8.71 21.62
C SER A 116 -7.11 9.65 22.17
N LEU A 117 -8.18 9.90 21.41
CA LEU A 117 -9.33 10.67 21.89
C LEU A 117 -10.14 9.92 22.95
N LEU A 118 -10.21 8.58 22.86
CA LEU A 118 -10.88 7.75 23.85
C LEU A 118 -10.10 7.72 25.17
N LEU A 119 -8.76 7.59 25.11
CA LEU A 119 -7.90 7.59 26.29
C LEU A 119 -7.93 8.94 27.03
N ASN A 120 -7.93 10.06 26.28
CA ASN A 120 -8.01 11.40 26.87
C ASN A 120 -9.38 11.67 27.52
N LYS A 121 -10.48 11.16 26.95
CA LYS A 121 -11.80 11.29 27.61
C LYS A 121 -11.88 10.47 28.91
N ARG A 122 -11.29 9.28 28.94
CA ARG A 122 -11.26 8.41 30.12
C ARG A 122 -10.39 8.94 31.27
N THR A 123 -9.50 9.92 31.02
CA THR A 123 -8.64 10.53 32.06
C THR A 123 -9.21 11.82 32.65
N VAL A 124 -10.32 12.33 32.09
CA VAL A 124 -10.95 13.59 32.51
C VAL A 124 -12.24 13.34 33.34
N GLU A 125 -12.75 12.11 33.35
CA GLU A 125 -13.72 11.58 34.34
C GLU A 125 -13.00 10.99 35.55
#